data_AF-A0A022QDV3-F1
#
_entry.id   AF-A0A022QDV3-F1
#
_cell.length_a   1.000
_cell.length_b   1.000
_cell.length_c   1.000
_cell.angle_alpha   90.00
_cell.angle_beta   90.00
_cell.angle_gamma   90.00
#
_symmetry.space_group_name_H-M   'P 1'
#
loop_
_entity.id
_entity.type
_entity.pdbx_description
1 polymer ?
#
loop_
_entity_poly.entity_id
_entity_poly.type
_entity_poly.pdbx_seq_one_letter_code
_entity_poly.pdbx_strand_id
1 'polypeptide(L)'
;MGREITNSAAAANQKQQSTTSYTVEQLVAVNPYNPDILPDLENYVNEQVSTQTYSLNANLCLLRLYQVEPDRMSTKIVARILIKALMAIPAPDFSLCLFLIPERVQMEEQFKTLIVLSHYLETARFRQFWDEAAKSRHILEVVPGFEQAIQAYAVHVLSLTYQKVASP
;
A
#
# COMPACT_ATOMS: atom_id res chain seq x y z
N MET A 1 37.27 -9.97 -62.60
CA MET A 1 37.54 -9.72 -61.17
C MET A 1 37.19 -8.28 -60.90
N GLY A 2 36.28 -7.87 -60.02
CA GLY A 2 35.44 -8.57 -59.04
C GLY A 2 34.29 -7.62 -58.70
N ARG A 3 33.13 -8.22 -58.38
CA ARG A 3 31.83 -7.57 -58.15
C ARG A 3 31.78 -6.81 -56.81
N GLU A 4 30.93 -5.79 -56.82
CA GLU A 4 30.29 -5.13 -55.69
C GLU A 4 29.90 -6.11 -54.56
N ILE A 5 30.41 -5.94 -53.33
CA ILE A 5 29.81 -6.52 -52.12
C ILE A 5 30.08 -5.60 -50.91
N THR A 6 28.99 -5.18 -50.27
CA THR A 6 28.81 -4.75 -48.87
C THR A 6 29.18 -3.32 -48.44
N ASN A 7 28.28 -2.41 -48.79
CA ASN A 7 27.66 -1.51 -47.81
C ASN A 7 26.99 -2.37 -46.72
N SER A 8 27.65 -2.63 -45.59
CA SER A 8 27.00 -3.26 -44.41
C SER A 8 27.71 -2.95 -43.10
N ALA A 9 28.12 -1.70 -42.90
CA ALA A 9 28.66 -1.23 -41.62
C ALA A 9 27.80 -0.12 -40.95
N ALA A 10 26.62 0.17 -41.50
CA ALA A 10 25.75 1.27 -41.04
C ALA A 10 24.49 0.82 -40.26
N ALA A 11 24.40 -0.44 -39.82
CA ALA A 11 23.20 -1.00 -39.17
C ALA A 11 23.48 -1.65 -37.81
N ALA A 12 24.40 -1.10 -37.02
CA ALA A 12 24.60 -1.49 -35.63
C ALA A 12 24.35 -0.29 -34.70
N ASN A 13 23.17 0.30 -34.81
CA ASN A 13 22.63 1.19 -33.79
C ASN A 13 21.31 0.57 -33.31
N GLN A 14 21.03 0.71 -32.01
CA GLN A 14 19.82 0.25 -31.29
C GLN A 14 19.86 -1.19 -30.76
N LYS A 15 20.64 -1.39 -29.68
CA LYS A 15 20.24 -2.21 -28.51
C LYS A 15 21.18 -1.94 -27.33
N GLN A 16 21.43 -0.68 -27.04
CA GLN A 16 21.84 -0.27 -25.70
C GLN A 16 20.55 0.04 -24.95
N GLN A 17 19.99 -1.00 -24.31
CA GLN A 17 19.06 -0.81 -23.21
C GLN A 17 19.84 -0.08 -22.13
N SER A 18 19.67 1.24 -22.08
CA SER A 18 19.99 2.05 -20.92
C SER A 18 19.14 1.51 -19.76
N THR A 19 19.72 0.62 -18.96
CA THR A 19 19.18 0.17 -17.68
C THR A 19 19.25 1.32 -16.69
N THR A 20 18.39 2.32 -16.88
CA THR A 20 18.11 3.30 -15.86
C THR A 20 17.13 2.64 -14.90
N SER A 21 17.60 2.25 -13.72
CA SER A 21 16.73 1.77 -12.64
C SER A 21 15.88 2.95 -12.17
N TYR A 22 14.68 3.11 -12.71
CA TYR A 22 13.72 4.12 -12.24
C TYR A 22 13.15 3.69 -10.89
N THR A 23 12.87 4.65 -10.00
CA THR A 23 12.13 4.35 -8.77
C THR A 23 10.65 4.08 -9.11
N VAL A 24 9.95 3.34 -8.26
CA VAL A 24 8.54 3.00 -8.51
C VAL A 24 7.67 4.26 -8.60
N GLU A 25 7.99 5.30 -7.83
CA GLU A 25 7.30 6.59 -7.89
C GLU A 25 7.52 7.29 -9.23
N GLN A 26 8.71 7.15 -9.84
CA GLN A 26 9.00 7.68 -11.17
C GLN A 26 8.23 6.91 -12.24
N LEU A 27 8.13 5.57 -12.12
CA LEU A 27 7.32 4.75 -13.03
C LEU A 27 5.84 5.15 -12.98
N VAL A 28 5.29 5.37 -11.78
CA VAL A 28 3.93 5.88 -11.58
C VAL A 28 3.75 7.26 -12.19
N ALA A 29 4.74 8.15 -12.09
CA ALA A 29 4.67 9.49 -12.66
C ALA A 29 4.70 9.51 -14.20
N VAL A 30 5.42 8.56 -14.81
CA VAL A 30 5.59 8.48 -16.27
C VAL A 30 4.38 7.84 -16.95
N ASN A 31 3.87 6.72 -16.42
CA ASN A 31 2.69 6.06 -16.96
C ASN A 31 1.92 5.28 -15.89
N PRO A 32 0.97 5.92 -15.18
CA PRO A 32 0.26 5.30 -14.05
C PRO A 32 -0.70 4.17 -14.45
N TYR A 33 -0.98 3.97 -15.75
CA TYR A 33 -1.88 2.93 -16.24
C TYR A 33 -1.16 1.79 -16.96
N ASN A 34 0.18 1.73 -16.88
CA ASN A 34 0.92 0.64 -17.46
C ASN A 34 0.71 -0.66 -16.64
N PRO A 35 0.10 -1.73 -17.18
CA PRO A 35 -0.07 -2.98 -16.43
C PRO A 35 1.27 -3.68 -16.14
N ASP A 36 2.34 -3.34 -16.87
CA ASP A 36 3.67 -3.95 -16.69
C ASP A 36 4.33 -3.53 -15.37
N ILE A 37 3.95 -2.38 -14.79
CA ILE A 37 4.52 -1.88 -13.52
C ILE A 37 3.86 -2.51 -12.28
N LEU A 38 2.81 -3.33 -12.47
CA LEU A 38 2.07 -3.95 -11.36
C LEU A 38 2.97 -4.82 -10.46
N PRO A 39 3.85 -5.70 -10.96
CA PRO A 39 4.75 -6.48 -10.11
C PRO A 39 5.71 -5.61 -9.30
N ASP A 40 6.20 -4.50 -9.90
CA ASP A 40 7.09 -3.56 -9.21
C ASP A 40 6.36 -2.84 -8.07
N LEU A 41 5.10 -2.46 -8.29
CA LEU A 41 4.24 -1.85 -7.27
C LEU A 41 3.92 -2.83 -6.12
N GLU A 42 3.63 -4.10 -6.42
CA GLU A 42 3.42 -5.12 -5.39
C GLU A 42 4.68 -5.34 -4.54
N ASN A 43 5.85 -5.42 -5.19
CA ASN A 43 7.13 -5.53 -4.51
C ASN A 43 7.41 -4.29 -3.65
N TYR A 44 7.08 -3.10 -4.15
CA TYR A 44 7.22 -1.86 -3.41
C TYR A 44 6.29 -1.78 -2.18
N VAL A 45 5.09 -2.36 -2.22
CA VAL A 45 4.27 -2.52 -1.00
C VAL A 45 4.96 -3.42 0.03
N ASN A 46 5.59 -4.52 -0.42
CA ASN A 46 6.33 -5.39 0.50
C ASN A 46 7.58 -4.70 1.07
N GLU A 47 8.26 -3.89 0.26
CA GLU A 47 9.37 -3.04 0.70
C GLU A 47 8.90 -2.00 1.72
N GLN A 48 7.75 -1.35 1.50
CA GLN A 48 7.16 -0.43 2.49
C GLN A 48 6.91 -1.14 3.83
N VAL A 49 6.49 -2.40 3.82
CA VAL A 49 6.30 -3.19 5.04
C VAL A 49 7.64 -3.48 5.72
N SER A 50 8.66 -3.94 4.99
CA SER A 50 9.96 -4.31 5.57
C SER A 50 10.79 -3.12 6.04
N THR A 51 10.76 -2.02 5.29
CA THR A 51 11.50 -0.77 5.59
C THR A 51 10.73 0.21 6.47
N GLN A 52 9.49 -0.14 6.81
CA GLN A 52 8.56 0.72 7.56
C GLN A 52 8.30 2.09 6.91
N THR A 53 8.49 2.21 5.60
CA THR A 53 8.16 3.40 4.81
C THR A 53 6.70 3.39 4.33
N TYR A 54 6.18 4.53 3.86
CA TYR A 54 4.78 4.62 3.41
C TYR A 54 4.61 5.60 2.26
N SER A 55 3.93 5.16 1.20
CA SER A 55 3.62 5.96 0.02
C SER A 55 2.19 5.71 -0.45
N LEU A 56 1.28 6.59 -0.03
CA LEU A 56 -0.13 6.52 -0.43
C LEU A 56 -0.31 6.56 -1.95
N ASN A 57 0.43 7.42 -2.65
CA ASN A 57 0.30 7.58 -4.10
C ASN A 57 0.59 6.28 -4.86
N ALA A 58 1.65 5.56 -4.48
CA ALA A 58 1.96 4.26 -5.08
C ALA A 58 0.87 3.22 -4.76
N ASN A 59 0.38 3.21 -3.52
CA ASN A 59 -0.68 2.30 -3.08
C ASN A 59 -1.99 2.53 -3.85
N LEU A 60 -2.41 3.80 -4.02
CA LEU A 60 -3.59 4.16 -4.80
C LEU A 60 -3.43 3.82 -6.29
N CYS A 61 -2.22 3.99 -6.83
CA CYS A 61 -1.93 3.59 -8.21
C CYS A 61 -2.10 2.08 -8.41
N LEU A 62 -1.54 1.27 -7.51
CA LEU A 62 -1.68 -0.18 -7.55
C LEU A 62 -3.15 -0.61 -7.42
N LEU A 63 -3.89 -0.04 -6.46
CA LEU A 63 -5.32 -0.35 -6.30
C LEU A 63 -6.13 0.00 -7.55
N ARG A 64 -5.82 1.12 -8.23
CA ARG A 64 -6.45 1.48 -9.51
C ARG A 64 -6.11 0.48 -10.62
N LEU A 65 -4.85 0.04 -10.72
CA LEU A 65 -4.46 -0.98 -11.70
C LEU A 65 -5.22 -2.30 -11.46
N TYR A 66 -5.43 -2.70 -10.21
CA TYR A 66 -6.27 -3.87 -9.90
C TYR A 66 -7.75 -3.70 -10.29
N GLN A 67 -8.27 -2.46 -10.41
CA GLN A 67 -9.61 -2.25 -10.94
C GLN A 67 -9.68 -2.50 -12.46
N VAL A 68 -8.58 -2.21 -13.17
CA VAL A 68 -8.45 -2.47 -14.61
C VAL A 68 -8.22 -3.96 -14.88
N GLU A 69 -7.40 -4.62 -14.05
CA GLU A 69 -7.06 -6.04 -14.16
C GLU A 69 -7.43 -6.82 -12.88
N PRO A 70 -8.72 -7.11 -12.65
CA PRO A 70 -9.19 -7.75 -11.42
C PRO A 70 -8.62 -9.15 -11.19
N ASP A 71 -8.27 -9.87 -12.27
CA ASP A 71 -7.71 -11.24 -12.19
C ASP A 71 -6.29 -11.26 -11.61
N ARG A 72 -5.59 -10.12 -11.61
CA ARG A 72 -4.24 -9.97 -11.05
C ARG A 72 -4.25 -9.49 -9.60
N MET A 73 -5.42 -9.22 -9.02
CA MET A 73 -5.52 -8.66 -7.68
C MET A 73 -5.04 -9.64 -6.60
N SER A 74 -4.07 -9.20 -5.80
CA SER A 74 -3.58 -9.95 -4.65
C SER A 74 -4.22 -9.46 -3.35
N THR A 75 -5.10 -10.26 -2.75
CA THR A 75 -5.75 -9.92 -1.46
C THR A 75 -4.74 -9.67 -0.34
N LYS A 76 -3.61 -10.38 -0.35
CA LYS A 76 -2.51 -10.17 0.62
C LYS A 76 -1.89 -8.78 0.51
N ILE A 77 -1.70 -8.28 -0.70
CA ILE A 77 -1.14 -6.94 -0.94
C ILE A 77 -2.16 -5.88 -0.55
N VAL A 78 -3.44 -6.07 -0.91
CA VAL A 78 -4.53 -5.17 -0.51
C VAL A 78 -4.64 -5.08 1.01
N ALA A 79 -4.56 -6.21 1.73
CA ALA A 79 -4.57 -6.21 3.20
C ALA A 79 -3.39 -5.41 3.79
N ARG A 80 -2.17 -5.58 3.26
CA ARG A 80 -0.99 -4.80 3.68
C ARG A 80 -1.20 -3.30 3.48
N ILE A 81 -1.74 -2.88 2.33
CA ILE A 81 -2.05 -1.48 2.03
C ILE A 81 -3.02 -0.92 3.07
N LEU A 82 -4.11 -1.63 3.35
CA LEU A 82 -5.11 -1.18 4.33
C LEU A 82 -4.55 -1.11 5.75
N ILE A 83 -3.72 -2.07 6.17
CA ILE A 83 -3.05 -2.04 7.47
C ILE A 83 -2.10 -0.83 7.55
N LYS A 84 -1.30 -0.57 6.50
CA LYS A 84 -0.44 0.63 6.46
C LYS A 84 -1.25 1.92 6.51
N ALA A 85 -2.40 1.95 5.84
CA ALA A 85 -3.31 3.10 5.88
C ALA A 85 -3.93 3.32 7.28
N LEU A 86 -4.30 2.25 8.00
CA LEU A 86 -4.72 2.34 9.41
C LEU A 86 -3.63 2.95 10.29
N MET A 87 -2.36 2.58 10.05
CA MET A 87 -1.22 3.13 10.78
C MET A 87 -0.96 4.61 10.49
N ALA A 88 -1.54 5.17 9.42
CA ALA A 88 -1.40 6.57 9.03
C ALA A 88 -2.54 7.47 9.55
N ILE A 89 -3.45 6.94 10.38
CA ILE A 89 -4.52 7.73 11.01
C ILE A 89 -3.91 8.91 11.82
N PRO A 90 -4.45 10.14 11.77
CA PRO A 90 -5.78 10.58 11.32
C PRO A 90 -5.98 10.81 9.82
N ALA A 91 -5.01 10.51 8.95
CA ALA A 91 -5.20 10.68 7.51
C ALA A 91 -6.37 9.81 6.98
N PRO A 92 -7.17 10.29 6.00
CA PRO A 92 -8.33 9.57 5.47
C PRO A 92 -7.95 8.42 4.51
N ASP A 93 -6.69 8.01 4.52
CA ASP A 93 -6.06 7.08 3.58
C ASP A 93 -6.77 5.72 3.53
N PHE A 94 -7.25 5.22 4.68
CA PHE A 94 -7.95 3.95 4.75
C PHE A 94 -9.22 3.97 3.90
N SER A 95 -10.04 5.01 4.08
CA SER A 95 -11.28 5.18 3.32
C SER A 95 -10.99 5.36 1.83
N LEU A 96 -9.98 6.15 1.47
CA LEU A 96 -9.55 6.33 0.07
C LEU A 96 -9.15 5.01 -0.59
N CYS A 97 -8.39 4.17 0.12
CA CYS A 97 -8.00 2.85 -0.37
C CYS A 97 -9.21 1.91 -0.48
N LEU A 98 -10.09 1.92 0.53
CA LEU A 98 -11.28 1.07 0.58
C LEU A 98 -12.22 1.32 -0.62
N PHE A 99 -12.41 2.59 -1.01
CA PHE A 99 -13.23 2.94 -2.18
C PHE A 99 -12.71 2.36 -3.50
N LEU A 100 -11.43 1.98 -3.59
CA LEU A 100 -10.87 1.37 -4.78
C LEU A 100 -10.99 -0.16 -4.79
N ILE A 101 -11.34 -0.77 -3.66
CA ILE A 101 -11.43 -2.22 -3.50
C ILE A 101 -12.86 -2.68 -3.87
N PRO A 102 -13.04 -3.73 -4.70
CA PRO A 102 -14.36 -4.26 -5.03
C PRO A 102 -15.11 -4.76 -3.80
N GLU A 103 -16.43 -4.53 -3.75
CA GLU A 103 -17.30 -4.94 -2.62
C GLU A 103 -17.18 -6.43 -2.27
N ARG A 104 -17.06 -7.30 -3.28
CA ARG A 104 -16.86 -8.75 -3.07
C ARG A 104 -15.64 -9.07 -2.19
N VAL A 105 -14.57 -8.30 -2.34
CA VAL A 105 -13.33 -8.45 -1.57
C VAL A 105 -13.52 -7.84 -0.18
N GLN A 106 -14.15 -6.67 -0.09
CA GLN A 106 -14.48 -6.06 1.21
C GLN A 106 -15.33 -6.96 2.11
N MET A 107 -16.11 -7.87 1.52
CA MET A 107 -16.97 -8.81 2.24
C MET A 107 -16.23 -10.00 2.86
N GLU A 108 -14.95 -10.22 2.54
CA GLU A 108 -14.15 -11.24 3.22
C GLU A 108 -13.89 -10.84 4.68
N GLU A 109 -13.73 -11.85 5.56
CA GLU A 109 -13.62 -11.66 7.01
C GLU A 109 -12.45 -10.73 7.39
N GLN A 110 -11.29 -10.90 6.76
CA GLN A 110 -10.12 -10.07 7.02
C GLN A 110 -10.37 -8.59 6.77
N PHE A 111 -11.09 -8.25 5.70
CA PHE A 111 -11.37 -6.86 5.33
C PHE A 111 -12.48 -6.26 6.19
N LYS A 112 -13.51 -7.04 6.51
CA LYS A 112 -14.53 -6.65 7.51
C LYS A 112 -13.90 -6.27 8.84
N THR A 113 -12.97 -7.07 9.33
CA THR A 113 -12.22 -6.76 10.56
C THR A 113 -11.48 -5.43 10.44
N LEU A 114 -10.72 -5.22 9.35
CA LEU A 114 -9.99 -3.96 9.13
C LEU A 114 -10.92 -2.75 9.07
N ILE A 115 -12.10 -2.88 8.44
CA ILE A 115 -13.11 -1.82 8.38
C ILE A 115 -13.65 -1.49 9.78
N VAL A 116 -13.97 -2.51 10.59
CA VAL A 116 -14.42 -2.33 11.98
C VAL A 116 -13.34 -1.64 12.81
N LEU A 117 -12.08 -2.05 12.66
CA LEU A 117 -10.94 -1.43 13.34
C LEU A 117 -10.77 0.05 12.94
N SER A 118 -10.88 0.39 11.65
CA SER A 118 -10.86 1.78 11.18
C SER A 118 -11.95 2.61 11.86
N HIS A 119 -13.17 2.09 11.91
CA HIS A 119 -14.30 2.77 12.54
C HIS A 119 -14.06 3.07 14.02
N TYR A 120 -13.50 2.11 14.78
CA TYR A 120 -13.16 2.35 16.19
C TYR A 120 -12.09 3.41 16.37
N LEU A 121 -11.09 3.46 15.48
CA LEU A 121 -10.04 4.48 15.56
C LEU A 121 -10.58 5.87 15.21
N GLU A 122 -11.37 6.00 14.14
CA GLU A 122 -12.01 7.27 13.73
C GLU A 122 -12.97 7.82 14.79
N THR A 123 -13.63 6.93 15.55
CA THR A 123 -14.53 7.30 16.65
C THR A 123 -13.85 7.34 18.03
N ALA A 124 -12.51 7.24 18.06
CA ALA A 124 -11.68 7.23 19.28
C ALA A 124 -12.09 6.19 20.34
N ARG A 125 -12.68 5.06 19.92
CA ARG A 125 -13.11 3.95 20.78
C ARG A 125 -11.98 2.94 20.99
N PHE A 126 -10.89 3.39 21.60
CA PHE A 126 -9.67 2.59 21.74
C PHE A 126 -9.84 1.27 22.49
N ARG A 127 -10.72 1.21 23.51
CA ARG A 127 -10.97 -0.05 24.24
C ARG A 127 -11.54 -1.13 23.32
N GLN A 128 -12.58 -0.78 22.56
CA GLN A 128 -13.21 -1.70 21.61
C GLN A 128 -12.25 -2.09 20.49
N PHE A 129 -11.43 -1.13 20.04
CA PHE A 129 -10.35 -1.41 19.08
C PHE A 129 -9.41 -2.51 19.58
N TRP A 130 -8.86 -2.38 20.81
CA TRP A 130 -7.91 -3.37 21.33
C TRP A 130 -8.53 -4.73 21.59
N ASP A 131 -9.78 -4.78 22.05
CA ASP A 131 -10.52 -6.03 22.24
C ASP A 131 -10.73 -6.77 20.91
N GLU A 132 -11.00 -6.04 19.82
CA GLU A 132 -11.18 -6.62 18.48
C GLU A 132 -9.86 -6.98 17.80
N ALA A 133 -8.84 -6.12 17.93
CA ALA A 133 -7.50 -6.35 17.41
C ALA A 133 -6.85 -7.60 18.04
N ALA A 134 -7.10 -7.85 19.33
CA ALA A 134 -6.61 -9.03 20.02
C ALA A 134 -7.12 -10.36 19.43
N LYS A 135 -8.34 -10.38 18.88
CA LYS A 135 -8.92 -11.56 18.21
C LYS A 135 -8.27 -11.82 16.84
N SER A 136 -7.78 -10.75 16.21
CA SER A 136 -7.34 -10.76 14.81
C SER A 136 -5.84 -10.47 14.65
N ARG A 137 -5.03 -10.80 15.66
CA ARG A 137 -3.57 -10.55 15.66
C ARG A 137 -2.85 -11.10 14.44
N HIS A 138 -3.23 -12.29 13.97
CA HIS A 138 -2.63 -12.93 12.80
C HIS A 138 -2.73 -12.11 11.51
N ILE A 139 -3.70 -11.19 11.40
CA ILE A 139 -3.86 -10.28 10.26
C ILE A 139 -2.98 -9.05 10.44
N LEU A 140 -2.91 -8.54 11.66
CA LEU A 140 -2.31 -7.24 12.00
C LEU A 140 -0.79 -7.33 12.18
N GLU A 141 -0.29 -8.41 12.78
CA GLU A 141 1.14 -8.63 13.05
C GLU A 141 1.98 -8.89 11.79
N VAL A 142 1.33 -8.96 10.61
CA VAL A 142 2.00 -9.05 9.31
C VAL A 142 2.78 -7.76 8.99
N VAL A 143 2.37 -6.62 9.55
CA VAL A 143 3.04 -5.33 9.34
C VAL A 143 3.75 -4.90 10.65
N PRO A 144 5.09 -4.79 10.64
CA PRO A 144 5.83 -4.44 11.85
C PRO A 144 5.56 -3.00 12.28
N GLY A 145 5.39 -2.80 13.58
CA GLY A 145 5.15 -1.47 14.15
C GLY A 145 3.66 -1.07 14.24
N PHE A 146 2.73 -1.97 13.90
CA PHE A 146 1.30 -1.67 13.90
C PHE A 146 0.80 -1.16 15.26
N GLU A 147 1.03 -1.90 16.35
CA GLU A 147 0.56 -1.51 17.67
C GLU A 147 1.14 -0.17 18.12
N GLN A 148 2.42 0.06 17.86
CA GLN A 148 3.12 1.30 18.22
C GLN A 148 2.54 2.50 17.49
N ALA A 149 2.22 2.37 16.20
CA ALA A 149 1.58 3.42 15.42
C ALA A 149 0.20 3.79 15.99
N ILE A 150 -0.61 2.79 16.32
CA ILE A 150 -1.94 3.01 16.90
C ILE A 150 -1.86 3.61 18.31
N GLN A 151 -0.91 3.15 19.14
CA GLN A 151 -0.68 3.73 20.46
C GLN A 151 -0.25 5.19 20.36
N ALA A 152 0.65 5.54 19.43
CA ALA A 152 1.07 6.91 19.20
C ALA A 152 -0.11 7.81 18.82
N TYR A 153 -1.01 7.33 17.94
CA TYR A 153 -2.25 8.02 17.61
C TYR A 153 -3.16 8.21 18.84
N ALA A 154 -3.38 7.15 19.63
CA ALA A 154 -4.22 7.23 20.82
C ALA A 154 -3.68 8.25 21.84
N VAL A 155 -2.36 8.23 22.09
CA VAL A 155 -1.70 9.21 22.97
C VAL A 155 -1.86 10.63 22.42
N HIS A 156 -1.69 10.81 21.11
CA HIS A 156 -1.90 12.10 20.47
C HIS A 156 -3.33 12.63 20.69
N VAL A 157 -4.36 11.83 20.41
CA VAL A 157 -5.76 12.20 20.65
C VAL A 157 -6.03 12.54 22.11
N LEU A 158 -5.51 11.74 23.05
CA LEU A 158 -5.67 11.98 24.48
C LEU A 158 -4.99 13.27 24.94
N SER A 159 -3.78 13.56 24.43
CA SER A 159 -3.07 14.80 24.75
C SER A 159 -3.76 16.06 24.27
N LEU A 160 -4.56 15.97 23.20
CA LEU A 160 -5.38 17.08 22.70
C LEU A 160 -6.67 17.27 23.52
N THR A 161 -7.21 16.20 24.10
CA THR A 161 -8.56 16.19 24.70
C THR A 161 -8.56 16.24 26.23
N TYR A 162 -7.45 15.88 26.90
CA TYR A 162 -7.34 15.83 28.36
C TYR A 162 -6.22 16.71 28.90
N GLN A 163 -6.51 17.52 29.92
CA GLN A 163 -5.51 18.32 30.63
C GLN A 163 -4.79 17.54 31.74
N LYS A 164 -5.48 16.58 32.37
CA LYS A 164 -4.92 15.65 33.36
C LYS A 164 -5.60 14.30 33.19
N VAL A 165 -4.81 13.25 33.07
CA VAL A 165 -5.29 11.87 33.08
C VAL A 165 -4.97 11.31 34.46
N ALA A 166 -6.00 10.91 35.21
CA ALA A 166 -5.79 10.19 36.46
C ALA A 166 -5.19 8.82 36.13
N SER A 167 -4.08 8.44 36.77
CA SER A 167 -3.57 7.08 36.63
C SER A 167 -4.54 6.13 37.34
N PRO A 168 -4.91 5.00 36.73
CA PRO A 168 -5.72 3.97 37.37
C PRO A 168 -4.99 3.31 38.56
#